data_AF-A0A6L9L0X3-F1
#
_entry.id   AF-A0A6L9L0X3-F1
#
_cell.length_a   1.000
_cell.length_b   1.000
_cell.length_c   1.000
_cell.angle_alpha   90.00
_cell.angle_beta   90.00
_cell.angle_gamma   90.00
#
_symmetry.space_group_name_H-M   'P 1'
#
loop_
_entity.id
_entity.type
_entity.pdbx_description
1 polymer ?
#
loop_
_entity_poly.entity_id
_entity_poly.type
_entity_poly.pdbx_seq_one_letter_code
_entity_poly.pdbx_strand_id
1 'polypeptide(L)' 'MKKFEYNVLEVPTNGFWSGGGKIDAQQLMEKLNELGQQGWELTSSVDLNMAQGQSRSVIIMLKREIQ' A
#
# COMPACT_ATOMS: atom_id res chain seq x y z
N MET A 1 1.26 25.91 -10.74
CA MET A 1 0.67 24.55 -10.65
C MET A 1 1.24 23.89 -9.41
N LYS A 2 0.45 23.10 -8.68
CA LYS A 2 0.94 22.33 -7.54
C LYS A 2 1.93 21.26 -8.00
N LYS A 3 2.99 21.03 -7.24
CA LYS A 3 3.95 19.94 -7.47
C LYS A 3 3.68 18.82 -6.48
N PHE A 4 3.91 17.58 -6.89
CA PHE A 4 3.66 16.42 -6.04
C PHE A 4 4.85 15.47 -6.09
N GLU A 5 5.12 14.85 -4.96
CA GLU A 5 5.91 13.62 -4.89
C GLU A 5 4.97 12.42 -4.68
N TYR A 6 5.41 11.24 -5.12
CA TYR A 6 4.63 10.01 -5.07
C TYR A 6 5.38 8.95 -4.27
N ASN A 7 4.62 8.19 -3.47
CA ASN A 7 5.10 7.04 -2.72
C ASN A 7 4.30 5.81 -3.15
N VAL A 8 4.98 4.69 -3.34
CA VAL A 8 4.38 3.43 -3.79
C VAL A 8 4.71 2.36 -2.74
N LEU A 9 3.67 1.84 -2.10
CA LEU A 9 3.77 0.74 -1.14
C LEU A 9 3.40 -0.55 -1.85
N GLU A 10 4.28 -1.55 -1.80
CA GLU A 10 3.93 -2.91 -2.15
C GLU A 10 3.66 -3.71 -0.88
N VAL A 11 2.45 -4.23 -0.75
CA VAL A 11 1.99 -4.99 0.41
C VAL A 11 1.87 -6.46 -0.01
N PRO A 12 2.84 -7.33 0.33
CA PRO A 12 2.77 -8.74 -0.02
C PRO A 12 1.61 -9.42 0.71
N THR A 13 0.91 -10.33 0.03
CA THR A 13 -0.16 -11.14 0.64
C THR A 13 0.40 -12.26 1.53
N ASN A 14 1.69 -12.58 1.40
CA ASN A 14 2.39 -13.48 2.31
C ASN A 14 2.89 -12.67 3.52
N GLY A 15 2.20 -12.80 4.65
CA GLY A 15 2.64 -12.22 5.92
C GLY A 15 4.08 -12.65 6.26
N PHE A 16 4.83 -11.76 6.91
CA PHE A 16 6.23 -11.96 7.25
C PHE A 16 6.44 -13.22 8.12
N TRP A 17 5.46 -13.64 8.93
CA TRP A 17 5.44 -14.91 9.65
C TRP A 17 3.99 -15.46 9.67
N SER A 18 3.83 -16.77 9.41
CA SER A 18 2.60 -17.59 9.45
C SER A 18 1.70 -17.67 8.19
N GLY A 19 2.06 -18.56 7.27
CA GLY A 19 1.20 -19.68 6.83
C GLY A 19 -0.16 -19.44 6.15
N GLY A 20 -0.59 -18.22 5.87
CA GLY A 20 -1.85 -17.97 5.15
C GLY A 20 -1.78 -16.65 4.40
N GLY A 21 -1.98 -16.69 3.08
CA GLY A 21 -1.85 -15.57 2.14
C GLY A 21 -2.87 -14.44 2.34
N LYS A 22 -2.95 -13.88 3.55
CA LYS A 22 -3.79 -12.73 3.90
C LYS A 22 -2.88 -11.58 4.30
N ILE A 23 -3.19 -10.41 3.73
CA ILE A 23 -2.61 -9.14 4.15
C ILE A 23 -3.00 -8.89 5.61
N ASP A 24 -2.02 -8.54 6.44
CA ASP A 24 -2.28 -8.04 7.78
C ASP A 24 -2.90 -6.63 7.68
N ALA A 25 -4.23 -6.58 7.79
CA ALA A 25 -4.99 -5.34 7.67
C ALA A 25 -4.67 -4.35 8.79
N GLN A 26 -4.27 -4.82 9.98
CA GLN A 26 -3.92 -3.94 11.09
C GLN A 26 -2.60 -3.24 10.81
N GLN A 27 -1.57 -3.97 10.42
CA GLN A 27 -0.27 -3.39 10.04
C GLN A 27 -0.41 -2.41 8.87
N LEU A 28 -1.24 -2.76 7.88
CA LEU A 28 -1.51 -1.87 6.75
C LEU A 28 -2.19 -0.57 7.20
N MET A 29 -3.22 -0.67 8.04
CA MET A 29 -3.92 0.49 8.58
C MET A 29 -2.98 1.40 9.39
N GLU A 30 -2.16 0.81 10.28
CA GLU A 30 -1.17 1.55 11.07
C GLU A 30 -0.19 2.30 10.17
N LYS A 31 0.32 1.65 9.10
CA LYS A 31 1.22 2.29 8.14
C LYS A 31 0.56 3.43 7.36
N LEU A 32 -0.68 3.24 6.92
CA LEU A 32 -1.42 4.28 6.21
C LEU A 32 -1.70 5.49 7.11
N ASN A 33 -2.02 5.26 8.38
CA ASN A 33 -2.20 6.34 9.37
C ASN A 33 -0.90 7.11 9.61
N GLU A 34 0.24 6.41 9.74
CA GLU A 34 1.57 7.04 9.87
C GLU A 34 1.88 7.93 8.67
N LEU A 35 1.61 7.45 7.45
CA LEU A 35 1.81 8.22 6.22
C LEU A 35 0.84 9.40 6.10
N GLY A 36 -0.41 9.23 6.53
CA GLY A 36 -1.39 10.30 6.61
C GLY A 36 -0.92 11.45 7.53
N GLN A 37 -0.32 11.12 8.68
CA GLN A 37 0.28 12.12 9.58
C GLN A 37 1.46 12.87 8.94
N GLN A 38 2.16 12.24 7.99
CA GLN A 38 3.26 12.85 7.24
C GLN A 38 2.80 13.66 6.00
N GLY A 39 1.48 13.79 5.80
CA GLY A 39 0.88 14.54 4.70
C GLY A 39 0.69 13.76 3.41
N TRP A 40 0.85 12.43 3.44
CA TRP A 40 0.56 11.59 2.28
C TRP A 40 -0.93 11.32 2.14
N GLU A 41 -1.44 11.47 0.92
CA GLU A 41 -2.82 11.18 0.55
C GLU A 41 -2.85 9.93 -0.34
N LEU A 42 -3.68 8.95 0.03
CA LEU A 42 -3.90 7.75 -0.79
C LEU A 42 -4.62 8.12 -2.08
N THR A 43 -4.04 7.74 -3.23
CA THR A 43 -4.58 8.08 -4.55
C THR A 43 -5.24 6.90 -5.24
N SER A 44 -4.63 5.73 -5.15
CA SER A 44 -5.11 4.52 -5.82
C SER A 44 -4.49 3.28 -5.19
N SER A 45 -5.20 2.15 -5.31
CA SER A 45 -4.71 0.83 -4.92
C SER A 45 -5.05 -0.17 -6.02
N VAL A 46 -4.11 -1.05 -6.34
CA VAL A 46 -4.30 -2.13 -7.32
C VAL A 46 -3.82 -3.45 -6.74
N ASP A 47 -4.59 -4.51 -6.93
CA ASP A 47 -4.19 -5.87 -6.60
C ASP A 47 -3.39 -6.49 -7.75
N LEU A 48 -2.22 -7.04 -7.42
CA LEU A 48 -1.43 -7.83 -8.35
C LEU A 48 -1.84 -9.30 -8.25
N ASN A 49 -2.67 -9.73 -9.20
CA ASN A 49 -3.06 -11.12 -9.36
C ASN A 49 -2.00 -11.89 -10.15
N MET A 50 -1.46 -12.97 -9.58
CA MET A 50 -0.78 -14.00 -10.36
C MET A 50 -1.83 -14.81 -11.13
N ALA A 51 -1.44 -15.31 -12.31
CA ALA A 51 -2.26 -16.27 -13.04
C ALA A 51 -2.69 -17.43 -12.10
N GLN A 52 -3.92 -17.91 -12.25
CA GLN A 52 -4.59 -18.91 -11.39
C GLN A 52 -5.17 -18.40 -10.05
N GLY A 53 -5.56 -17.12 -9.96
CA GLY A 53 -6.46 -16.64 -8.90
C GLY A 53 -5.81 -16.42 -7.53
N GLN A 54 -4.47 -16.38 -7.47
CA GLN A 54 -3.74 -16.00 -6.26
C GLN A 54 -3.27 -14.55 -6.38
N SER A 55 -3.75 -13.67 -5.50
CA SER A 55 -3.21 -12.31 -5.35
C SER A 55 -1.86 -12.38 -4.64
N ARG A 56 -0.81 -11.79 -5.23
CA ARG A 56 0.57 -11.81 -4.71
C ARG A 56 0.90 -10.61 -3.83
N SER A 57 0.38 -9.46 -4.21
CA SER A 57 0.58 -8.20 -3.47
C SER A 57 -0.51 -7.19 -3.82
N VAL A 58 -0.66 -6.19 -2.97
CA VAL A 58 -1.44 -4.99 -3.26
C VAL A 58 -0.47 -3.82 -3.36
N ILE A 59 -0.54 -3.09 -4.46
CA ILE A 59 0.19 -1.84 -4.63
C ILE A 59 -0.73 -0.70 -4.20
N ILE A 60 -0.21 0.17 -3.33
CA ILE A 60 -0.90 1.40 -2.91
C ILE A 60 -0.04 2.58 -3.33
N MET A 61 -0.65 3.51 -4.07
CA MET A 61 -0.04 4.75 -4.48
C MET A 61 -0.55 5.88 -3.58
N LEU A 62 0.38 6.71 -3.12
CA LEU A 62 0.11 7.91 -2.35
C LEU A 62 0.80 9.09 -3.01
N LYS A 63 0.25 10.30 -2.82
CA LYS A 63 0.87 11.56 -3.24
C LYS A 63 1.00 12.51 -2.04
N ARG A 64 1.97 13.40 -2.09
CA ARG A 64 2.10 14.54 -1.17
C ARG A 64 2.46 15.78 -1.95
N GLU A 65 1.86 16.93 -1.60
CA GLU A 65 2.19 18.22 -2.21
C GLU A 65 3.58 18.69 -1.73
N ILE A 66 4.42 19.12 -2.67
CA ILE A 66 5.75 19.68 -2.38
C ILE A 66 5.76 21.18 -2.76
N GLN A 67 6.46 21.98 -1.96
CA GLN A 67 6.69 23.41 -2.24
C GLN A 67 7.72 23.61 -3.36
#